data_AF-A0A369JCC4-F1
#
_entry.id   AF-A0A369JCC4-F1
#
_cell.length_a   1.000
_cell.length_b   1.000
_cell.length_c   1.000
_cell.angle_alpha   90.00
_cell.angle_beta   90.00
_cell.angle_gamma   90.00
#
_symmetry.space_group_name_H-M   'P 1'
#
loop_
_entity.id
_entity.type
_entity.pdbx_description
1 polymer ?
#
loop_
_entity_poly.entity_id
_entity_poly.type
_entity_poly.pdbx_seq_one_letter_code
_entity_poly.pdbx_strand_id
1 'polypeptide(L)'
;MGNFTSATQARSSLALVNQSFIWHFISDCLLFDGGKVVDYLKLVKAFLDANPNEVLTLLFTNPEGLSVQDEWKPLFDDASITPLAYVPPTFPMKYSQWPTLGEMIDSGKRVVIFMDSSTDTSQVDFIIPEFEIIWETPFSVTNSSFPCSIDRIHGPLPASDHVYMINHSLNKDLLNTGIIVSDPVHASTTNGVPSIIDHVNRCVPLSGANRAPSFILLDFVNIGDGFEAADKLNGIAVARNETGQHGAHPQPHENAAHARASLRSTGILALHAFLLTTVTLTIN
;
A
#
# COMPACT_ATOMS: atom_id res chain seq x y z
N MET A 1 -12.38 -10.16 -38.20
CA MET A 1 -11.52 -11.09 -37.46
C MET A 1 -10.21 -10.38 -37.18
N GLY A 2 -9.90 -10.18 -35.91
CA GLY A 2 -8.69 -9.50 -35.44
C GLY A 2 -8.69 -9.64 -33.92
N ASN A 3 -7.87 -10.56 -33.41
CA ASN A 3 -7.80 -10.82 -31.97
C ASN A 3 -7.08 -9.64 -31.30
N PHE A 4 -7.84 -8.87 -30.53
CA PHE A 4 -7.25 -8.08 -29.46
C PHE A 4 -7.11 -9.01 -28.25
N THR A 5 -5.89 -9.51 -28.03
CA THR A 5 -5.53 -10.17 -26.78
C THR A 5 -5.58 -9.13 -25.67
N SER A 6 -6.41 -9.37 -24.65
CA SER A 6 -6.43 -8.57 -23.42
C SER A 6 -5.01 -8.47 -22.86
N ALA A 7 -4.60 -7.26 -22.49
CA ALA A 7 -3.39 -7.05 -21.73
C ALA A 7 -3.81 -6.62 -20.33
N THR A 8 -3.83 -7.55 -19.38
CA THR A 8 -4.20 -7.28 -17.99
C THR A 8 -3.37 -6.12 -17.43
N GLN A 9 -4.04 -5.05 -17.00
CA GLN A 9 -3.40 -3.88 -16.40
C GLN A 9 -4.05 -3.57 -15.04
N ALA A 10 -3.22 -3.65 -14.00
CA ALA A 10 -3.54 -3.42 -12.60
C ALA A 10 -3.08 -2.02 -12.18
N ARG A 11 -3.18 -1.71 -10.88
CA ARG A 11 -3.13 -0.35 -10.33
C ARG A 11 -2.07 -0.24 -9.18
N SER A 12 -1.19 0.79 -9.17
CA SER A 12 -0.11 1.17 -8.22
C SER A 12 0.25 2.70 -7.92
N SER A 13 0.29 3.10 -6.63
CA SER A 13 0.76 4.35 -5.91
C SER A 13 0.64 4.17 -4.36
N LEU A 14 1.69 4.48 -3.59
CA LEU A 14 2.06 3.95 -2.26
C LEU A 14 1.43 4.59 -1.00
N ALA A 15 1.25 3.83 0.09
CA ALA A 15 1.54 4.25 1.48
C ALA A 15 1.58 3.06 2.48
N LEU A 16 2.10 3.32 3.69
CA LEU A 16 2.73 2.31 4.56
C LEU A 16 2.30 2.40 6.02
N VAL A 17 1.91 1.24 6.58
CA VAL A 17 2.24 0.88 7.97
C VAL A 17 2.99 -0.46 7.87
N ASN A 18 4.24 -0.45 8.33
CA ASN A 18 5.16 -1.59 8.30
C ASN A 18 5.22 -2.36 6.95
N GLN A 19 5.97 -1.80 5.99
CA GLN A 19 6.38 -2.41 4.71
C GLN A 19 5.27 -3.04 3.85
N SER A 20 4.00 -2.82 4.18
CA SER A 20 2.86 -3.09 3.32
C SER A 20 2.75 -2.01 2.24
N PHE A 21 3.28 -2.28 1.06
CA PHE A 21 3.18 -1.37 -0.08
C PHE A 21 1.81 -1.53 -0.77
N ILE A 22 0.82 -0.79 -0.28
CA ILE A 22 -0.39 -0.51 -1.05
C ILE A 22 -0.02 0.25 -2.32
N TRP A 23 -0.80 0.13 -3.37
CA TRP A 23 -0.45 0.71 -4.66
C TRP A 23 -1.79 1.02 -5.45
N HIS A 24 -2.14 2.30 -5.73
CA HIS A 24 -3.19 2.83 -6.67
C HIS A 24 -2.67 3.49 -8.01
N PHE A 25 -2.82 2.88 -9.21
CA PHE A 25 -2.41 3.50 -10.52
C PHE A 25 -3.71 4.03 -11.11
N ILE A 26 -3.61 5.17 -11.79
CA ILE A 26 -4.74 5.79 -12.46
C ILE A 26 -5.17 4.91 -13.64
N SER A 27 -6.47 4.78 -13.84
CA SER A 27 -7.12 3.92 -14.86
C SER A 27 -6.86 4.31 -16.30
N ASP A 28 -6.16 5.41 -16.56
CA ASP A 28 -5.98 5.99 -17.88
C ASP A 28 -4.49 6.20 -18.17
N CYS A 29 -3.96 5.39 -19.08
CA CYS A 29 -2.59 5.50 -19.58
C CYS A 29 -2.32 6.85 -20.29
N LEU A 30 -3.35 7.58 -20.71
CA LEU A 30 -3.21 8.95 -21.23
C LEU A 30 -2.87 9.97 -20.13
N LEU A 31 -3.22 9.67 -18.87
CA LEU A 31 -2.87 10.47 -17.70
C LEU A 31 -1.54 10.01 -17.09
N PHE A 32 -1.34 8.71 -16.93
CA PHE A 32 -0.09 8.12 -16.45
C PHE A 32 0.04 6.65 -16.83
N ASP A 33 1.12 6.27 -17.53
CA ASP A 33 1.47 4.87 -17.80
C ASP A 33 2.54 4.40 -16.80
N GLY A 34 2.12 3.59 -15.83
CA GLY A 34 2.99 2.96 -14.83
C GLY A 34 3.68 1.68 -15.32
N GLY A 35 3.44 1.26 -16.56
CA GLY A 35 3.91 0.00 -17.13
C GLY A 35 3.03 -1.19 -16.80
N LYS A 36 3.59 -2.40 -16.96
CA LYS A 36 2.87 -3.66 -16.77
C LYS A 36 2.96 -4.18 -15.35
N VAL A 37 1.86 -4.74 -14.87
CA VAL A 37 1.72 -5.40 -13.55
C VAL A 37 2.80 -6.45 -13.32
N VAL A 38 2.99 -7.35 -14.29
CA VAL A 38 3.93 -8.46 -14.18
C VAL A 38 5.38 -7.98 -14.07
N ASP A 39 5.70 -6.82 -14.66
CA ASP A 39 7.03 -6.25 -14.57
C ASP A 39 7.24 -5.56 -13.22
N TYR A 40 6.22 -4.88 -12.69
CA TYR A 40 6.21 -4.41 -11.30
C TYR A 40 6.33 -5.58 -10.29
N LEU A 41 5.55 -6.64 -10.44
CA LEU A 41 5.60 -7.82 -9.56
C LEU A 41 6.96 -8.54 -9.60
N LYS A 42 7.68 -8.52 -10.73
CA LYS A 42 9.07 -9.00 -10.80
C LYS A 42 10.04 -8.14 -9.97
N LEU A 43 9.81 -6.82 -9.89
CA LEU A 43 10.58 -5.95 -8.99
C LEU A 43 10.29 -6.28 -7.52
N VAL A 44 9.02 -6.52 -7.17
CA VAL A 44 8.61 -7.00 -5.84
C VAL A 44 9.26 -8.34 -5.50
N LYS A 45 9.32 -9.27 -6.45
CA LYS A 45 9.98 -10.56 -6.26
C LYS A 45 11.48 -10.40 -6.01
N ALA A 46 12.17 -9.60 -6.82
CA ALA A 46 13.61 -9.33 -6.66
C ALA A 46 13.93 -8.65 -5.32
N PHE A 47 13.06 -7.73 -4.87
CA PHE A 47 13.10 -7.14 -3.53
C PHE A 47 12.97 -8.23 -2.45
N LEU A 48 11.97 -9.11 -2.56
CA LEU A 48 11.68 -10.14 -1.55
C LEU A 48 12.77 -11.21 -1.46
N ASP A 49 13.49 -11.46 -2.56
CA ASP A 49 14.65 -12.36 -2.59
C ASP A 49 15.90 -11.74 -1.94
N ALA A 50 16.11 -10.44 -2.15
CA ALA A 50 17.21 -9.72 -1.51
C ALA A 50 16.96 -9.46 -0.01
N ASN A 51 15.71 -9.51 0.45
CA ASN A 51 15.31 -9.13 1.80
C ASN A 51 14.37 -10.20 2.40
N PRO A 52 14.93 -11.27 2.99
CA PRO A 52 14.16 -12.43 3.43
C PRO A 52 13.25 -12.15 4.63
N ASN A 53 13.53 -11.09 5.40
CA ASN A 53 12.77 -10.71 6.59
C ASN A 53 11.65 -9.68 6.30
N GLU A 54 11.45 -9.30 5.03
CA GLU A 54 10.35 -8.39 4.66
C GLU A 54 9.07 -9.18 4.38
N VAL A 55 7.94 -8.61 4.82
CA VAL A 55 6.58 -9.08 4.55
C VAL A 55 5.80 -7.93 3.94
N LEU A 56 5.14 -8.17 2.81
CA LEU A 56 4.47 -7.12 2.04
C LEU A 56 2.98 -7.44 1.88
N THR A 57 2.12 -6.45 2.07
CA THR A 57 0.75 -6.48 1.57
C THR A 57 0.70 -5.75 0.23
N LEU A 58 0.06 -6.36 -0.76
CA LEU A 58 -0.31 -5.76 -2.04
C LEU A 58 -1.83 -5.59 -2.07
N LEU A 59 -2.28 -4.40 -2.42
CA LEU A 59 -3.69 -4.05 -2.51
C LEU A 59 -3.98 -3.56 -3.92
N PHE A 60 -4.86 -4.28 -4.64
CA PHE A 60 -5.19 -4.03 -6.03
C PHE A 60 -6.64 -3.61 -6.21
N THR A 61 -6.89 -2.76 -7.20
CA THR A 61 -8.27 -2.43 -7.62
C THR A 61 -8.57 -3.10 -8.96
N ASN A 62 -9.79 -3.65 -9.12
CA ASN A 62 -10.23 -4.40 -10.31
C ASN A 62 -11.62 -3.92 -10.83
N PRO A 63 -11.85 -2.61 -11.04
CA PRO A 63 -13.17 -2.09 -11.37
C PRO A 63 -13.62 -2.41 -12.81
N GLU A 64 -12.70 -2.84 -13.69
CA GLU A 64 -13.04 -3.45 -14.98
C GLU A 64 -13.67 -4.85 -14.84
N GLY A 65 -13.55 -5.49 -13.67
CA GLY A 65 -14.06 -6.84 -13.42
C GLY A 65 -13.30 -7.93 -14.20
N LEU A 66 -11.99 -7.78 -14.38
CA LEU A 66 -11.16 -8.76 -15.08
C LEU A 66 -11.11 -10.09 -14.30
N SER A 67 -11.09 -11.21 -15.03
CA SER A 67 -11.09 -12.56 -14.45
C SER A 67 -9.91 -12.76 -13.50
N VAL A 68 -10.18 -13.06 -12.24
CA VAL A 68 -9.12 -13.31 -11.25
C VAL A 68 -8.31 -14.55 -11.63
N GLN A 69 -8.97 -15.57 -12.19
CA GLN A 69 -8.36 -16.82 -12.61
C GLN A 69 -7.55 -16.70 -13.92
N ASP A 70 -8.09 -16.00 -14.92
CA ASP A 70 -7.51 -16.01 -16.29
C ASP A 70 -6.62 -14.80 -16.58
N GLU A 71 -6.89 -13.65 -15.95
CA GLU A 71 -6.18 -12.39 -16.21
C GLU A 71 -5.21 -12.05 -15.07
N TRP A 72 -5.62 -12.19 -13.80
CA TRP A 72 -4.79 -11.79 -12.64
C TRP A 72 -3.83 -12.87 -12.16
N LYS A 73 -4.30 -14.10 -11.91
CA LYS A 73 -3.47 -15.19 -11.39
C LYS A 73 -2.18 -15.43 -12.22
N PRO A 74 -2.20 -15.42 -13.57
CA PRO A 74 -0.99 -15.60 -14.36
C PRO A 74 0.08 -14.54 -14.09
N LEU A 75 -0.29 -13.30 -13.74
CA LEU A 75 0.67 -12.24 -13.43
C LEU A 75 1.50 -12.56 -12.17
N PHE A 76 0.86 -13.16 -11.16
CA PHE A 76 1.53 -13.58 -9.92
C PHE A 76 2.37 -14.85 -10.13
N ASP A 77 1.90 -15.78 -10.98
CA ASP A 77 2.65 -16.98 -11.36
C ASP A 77 3.90 -16.61 -12.18
N ASP A 78 3.76 -15.78 -13.23
CA ASP A 78 4.85 -15.31 -14.11
C ASP A 78 5.89 -14.47 -13.37
N ALA A 79 5.48 -13.74 -12.33
CA ALA A 79 6.37 -13.00 -11.44
C ALA A 79 6.95 -13.86 -10.30
N SER A 80 6.58 -15.14 -10.20
CA SER A 80 6.96 -16.06 -9.12
C SER A 80 6.61 -15.55 -7.71
N ILE A 81 5.50 -14.82 -7.58
CA ILE A 81 4.96 -14.31 -6.30
C ILE A 81 4.06 -15.37 -5.63
N THR A 82 3.29 -16.15 -6.40
CA THR A 82 2.37 -17.18 -5.87
C THR A 82 2.96 -18.10 -4.78
N PRO A 83 4.22 -18.59 -4.87
CA PRO A 83 4.82 -19.39 -3.80
C PRO A 83 4.95 -18.65 -2.45
N LEU A 84 5.14 -17.34 -2.48
CA LEU A 84 5.25 -16.46 -1.30
C LEU A 84 3.89 -15.96 -0.80
N ALA A 85 2.82 -16.17 -1.57
CA ALA A 85 1.49 -15.67 -1.23
C ALA A 85 0.89 -16.42 -0.02
N TYR A 86 0.36 -15.64 0.94
CA TYR A 86 -0.36 -16.11 2.11
C TYR A 86 -1.81 -16.45 1.71
N VAL A 87 -2.22 -17.68 2.04
CA VAL A 87 -3.60 -18.16 1.88
C VAL A 87 -4.24 -18.20 3.27
N PRO A 88 -5.35 -17.49 3.51
CA PRO A 88 -6.07 -17.58 4.77
C PRO A 88 -6.54 -19.03 5.08
N PRO A 89 -6.23 -19.61 6.26
CA PRO A 89 -6.69 -20.95 6.64
C PRO A 89 -8.21 -21.02 6.88
N THR A 90 -8.85 -19.87 7.09
CA THR A 90 -10.31 -19.70 7.17
C THR A 90 -10.68 -18.38 6.51
N PHE A 91 -11.84 -18.29 5.87
CA PHE A 91 -12.31 -17.04 5.27
C PHE A 91 -13.76 -16.72 5.69
N PRO A 92 -14.08 -15.45 6.05
CA PRO A 92 -13.15 -14.35 6.29
C PRO A 92 -12.34 -14.54 7.58
N MET A 93 -11.17 -13.89 7.69
CA MET A 93 -10.39 -13.88 8.94
C MET A 93 -10.69 -12.66 9.80
N LYS A 94 -10.90 -12.90 11.08
CA LYS A 94 -10.88 -11.85 12.10
C LYS A 94 -9.45 -11.35 12.32
N TYR A 95 -9.31 -10.11 12.79
CA TYR A 95 -8.04 -9.49 13.19
C TYR A 95 -7.20 -10.40 14.10
N SER A 96 -7.83 -11.04 15.08
CA SER A 96 -7.16 -11.93 16.04
C SER A 96 -6.79 -13.32 15.49
N GLN A 97 -7.02 -13.58 14.20
CA GLN A 97 -6.65 -14.82 13.50
C GLN A 97 -5.49 -14.61 12.51
N TRP A 98 -5.06 -13.37 12.29
CA TRP A 98 -3.86 -13.11 11.50
C TRP A 98 -2.63 -13.62 12.24
N PRO A 99 -1.64 -14.20 11.53
CA PRO A 99 -0.38 -14.62 12.11
C PRO A 99 0.53 -13.41 12.41
N THR A 100 1.53 -13.64 13.25
CA THR A 100 2.64 -12.70 13.40
C THR A 100 3.45 -12.62 12.12
N LEU A 101 4.16 -11.50 11.96
CA LEU A 101 5.12 -11.37 10.86
C LEU A 101 6.32 -12.32 10.99
N GLY A 102 6.66 -12.73 12.22
CA GLY A 102 7.65 -13.80 12.45
C GLY A 102 7.19 -15.11 11.83
N GLU A 103 5.95 -15.53 12.09
CA GLU A 103 5.37 -16.75 11.50
C GLU A 103 5.21 -16.64 9.97
N MET A 104 4.94 -15.45 9.43
CA MET A 104 4.91 -15.22 7.98
C MET A 104 6.31 -15.32 7.34
N ILE A 105 7.34 -14.84 8.02
CA ILE A 105 8.74 -15.00 7.59
C ILE A 105 9.17 -16.47 7.65
N ASP A 106 8.94 -17.13 8.79
CA ASP A 106 9.34 -18.52 9.05
C ASP A 106 8.63 -19.51 8.12
N SER A 107 7.37 -19.27 7.78
CA SER A 107 6.61 -20.07 6.80
C SER A 107 6.95 -19.74 5.33
N GLY A 108 7.71 -18.67 5.08
CA GLY A 108 7.96 -18.14 3.74
C GLY A 108 6.75 -17.48 3.07
N LYS A 109 5.60 -17.40 3.76
CA LYS A 109 4.35 -16.82 3.25
C LYS A 109 4.30 -15.32 3.51
N ARG A 110 5.20 -14.60 2.83
CA ARG A 110 5.55 -13.19 3.06
C ARG A 110 4.81 -12.18 2.17
N VAL A 111 3.83 -12.59 1.38
CA VAL A 111 3.01 -11.67 0.57
C VAL A 111 1.53 -11.87 0.84
N VAL A 112 0.84 -10.83 1.32
CA VAL A 112 -0.63 -10.78 1.39
C VAL A 112 -1.13 -10.08 0.14
N ILE A 113 -2.16 -10.60 -0.53
CA ILE A 113 -2.73 -9.99 -1.72
C ILE A 113 -4.23 -9.77 -1.49
N PHE A 114 -4.65 -8.50 -1.52
CA PHE A 114 -6.04 -8.12 -1.47
C PHE A 114 -6.49 -7.50 -2.80
N MET A 115 -7.79 -7.58 -3.06
CA MET A 115 -8.41 -6.95 -4.22
C MET A 115 -9.79 -6.37 -3.87
N ASP A 116 -10.05 -5.15 -4.35
CA ASP A 116 -11.19 -4.32 -3.93
C ASP A 116 -12.56 -4.82 -4.42
N SER A 117 -12.57 -5.59 -5.51
CA SER A 117 -13.79 -5.93 -6.24
C SER A 117 -13.60 -7.14 -7.15
N SER A 118 -14.72 -7.75 -7.54
CA SER A 118 -14.76 -8.83 -8.55
C SER A 118 -13.91 -10.06 -8.21
N THR A 119 -13.73 -10.34 -6.93
CA THR A 119 -12.96 -11.46 -6.38
C THR A 119 -13.78 -12.74 -6.24
N ASP A 120 -13.27 -13.86 -6.78
CA ASP A 120 -13.80 -15.20 -6.53
C ASP A 120 -12.71 -16.10 -5.90
N THR A 121 -12.75 -16.22 -4.58
CA THR A 121 -11.80 -17.02 -3.78
C THR A 121 -11.94 -18.53 -3.99
N SER A 122 -13.02 -19.00 -4.65
CA SER A 122 -13.15 -20.42 -5.00
C SER A 122 -12.24 -20.84 -6.15
N GLN A 123 -11.73 -19.87 -6.91
CA GLN A 123 -10.81 -20.07 -8.04
C GLN A 123 -9.38 -19.72 -7.66
N VAL A 124 -9.17 -18.61 -6.95
CA VAL A 124 -7.84 -18.13 -6.54
C VAL A 124 -7.84 -17.77 -5.04
N ASP A 125 -7.40 -18.71 -4.22
CA ASP A 125 -7.46 -18.68 -2.76
C ASP A 125 -6.55 -17.63 -2.09
N PHE A 126 -5.48 -17.22 -2.76
CA PHE A 126 -4.52 -16.22 -2.27
C PHE A 126 -4.86 -14.77 -2.64
N ILE A 127 -5.90 -14.51 -3.46
CA ILE A 127 -6.37 -13.15 -3.78
C ILE A 127 -7.61 -12.86 -2.94
N ILE A 128 -7.40 -12.10 -1.88
CA ILE A 128 -8.36 -11.94 -0.77
C ILE A 128 -9.32 -10.77 -1.08
N PRO A 129 -10.65 -10.95 -0.96
CA PRO A 129 -11.63 -9.87 -1.04
C PRO A 129 -11.34 -8.84 0.05
N GLU A 130 -11.02 -7.60 -0.34
CA GLU A 130 -10.61 -6.54 0.58
C GLU A 130 -11.69 -6.28 1.65
N PHE A 131 -12.89 -5.90 1.22
CA PHE A 131 -13.92 -5.37 2.13
C PHE A 131 -14.55 -6.39 3.08
N GLU A 132 -14.24 -7.69 2.96
CA GLU A 132 -14.67 -8.71 3.92
C GLU A 132 -13.71 -8.87 5.12
N ILE A 133 -12.53 -8.23 5.07
CA ILE A 133 -11.50 -8.32 6.11
C ILE A 133 -10.92 -6.94 6.47
N ILE A 134 -10.83 -6.02 5.51
CA ILE A 134 -10.44 -4.61 5.68
C ILE A 134 -11.68 -3.71 5.68
N TRP A 135 -11.76 -2.73 6.56
CA TRP A 135 -12.61 -1.55 6.32
C TRP A 135 -11.79 -0.28 6.11
N GLU A 136 -12.36 0.65 5.35
CA GLU A 136 -11.76 1.96 5.07
C GLU A 136 -12.59 3.13 5.62
N THR A 137 -11.91 4.24 5.90
CA THR A 137 -12.54 5.56 6.02
C THR A 137 -12.98 6.10 4.65
N PRO A 138 -13.81 7.16 4.57
CA PRO A 138 -14.16 7.77 3.29
C PRO A 138 -12.92 8.13 2.45
N PHE A 139 -12.97 7.86 1.16
CA PHE A 139 -11.93 8.19 0.17
C PHE A 139 -12.28 9.48 -0.60
N SER A 140 -11.38 9.95 -1.46
CA SER A 140 -11.59 11.17 -2.28
C SER A 140 -11.89 12.43 -1.45
N VAL A 141 -11.44 12.49 -0.20
CA VAL A 141 -11.82 13.54 0.75
C VAL A 141 -11.18 14.88 0.38
N THR A 142 -12.00 15.94 0.39
CA THR A 142 -11.58 17.34 0.19
C THR A 142 -11.44 18.13 1.48
N ASN A 143 -11.75 17.51 2.62
CA ASN A 143 -11.59 18.09 3.95
C ASN A 143 -10.24 17.64 4.54
N SER A 144 -9.30 18.58 4.72
CA SER A 144 -7.98 18.36 5.30
C SER A 144 -7.99 17.93 6.78
N SER A 145 -9.14 17.96 7.44
CA SER A 145 -9.35 17.33 8.74
C SER A 145 -9.68 15.83 8.65
N PHE A 146 -9.71 15.20 7.46
CA PHE A 146 -9.91 13.75 7.27
C PHE A 146 -11.00 13.15 8.18
N PRO A 147 -12.29 13.42 7.92
CA PRO A 147 -13.38 12.99 8.79
C PRO A 147 -13.42 11.47 8.88
N CYS A 148 -13.45 10.92 10.10
CA CYS A 148 -13.41 9.49 10.31
C CYS A 148 -14.80 8.88 10.53
N SER A 149 -15.11 7.87 9.72
CA SER A 149 -16.25 6.96 9.84
C SER A 149 -15.84 5.62 9.21
N ILE A 150 -16.55 4.54 9.53
CA ILE A 150 -16.47 3.30 8.74
C ILE A 150 -17.29 3.55 7.48
N ASP A 151 -16.70 3.34 6.29
CA ASP A 151 -17.33 3.63 5.00
C ASP A 151 -17.36 2.39 4.09
N ARG A 152 -16.21 1.94 3.58
CA ARG A 152 -16.11 0.75 2.72
C ARG A 152 -15.90 -0.48 3.61
N ILE A 153 -16.96 -1.28 3.77
CA ILE A 153 -16.99 -2.52 4.55
C ILE A 153 -18.06 -3.48 3.96
N HIS A 154 -17.78 -4.78 3.99
CA HIS A 154 -18.65 -5.84 3.46
C HIS A 154 -18.51 -7.14 4.29
N GLY A 155 -19.24 -8.18 3.90
CA GLY A 155 -19.12 -9.51 4.51
C GLY A 155 -19.76 -9.64 5.91
N PRO A 156 -19.51 -10.76 6.59
CA PRO A 156 -20.21 -11.13 7.83
C PRO A 156 -19.50 -10.67 9.12
N LEU A 157 -18.30 -10.09 9.02
CA LEU A 157 -17.55 -9.66 10.21
C LEU A 157 -18.06 -8.30 10.74
N PRO A 158 -18.08 -8.08 12.06
CA PRO A 158 -18.23 -6.72 12.61
C PRO A 158 -16.95 -5.90 12.37
N ALA A 159 -17.04 -4.58 12.30
CA ALA A 159 -15.89 -3.69 12.12
C ALA A 159 -14.80 -3.81 13.22
N SER A 160 -15.18 -4.30 14.41
CA SER A 160 -14.24 -4.64 15.50
C SER A 160 -13.30 -5.79 15.17
N ASP A 161 -13.73 -6.69 14.29
CA ASP A 161 -13.03 -7.92 13.93
C ASP A 161 -12.25 -7.77 12.61
N HIS A 162 -12.35 -6.63 11.95
CA HIS A 162 -11.59 -6.33 10.74
C HIS A 162 -10.17 -5.80 11.06
N VAL A 163 -9.23 -5.95 10.11
CA VAL A 163 -8.10 -4.99 9.98
C VAL A 163 -8.65 -3.69 9.39
N TYR A 164 -7.94 -2.58 9.46
CA TYR A 164 -8.47 -1.34 8.86
C TYR A 164 -7.42 -0.43 8.26
N MET A 165 -7.87 0.33 7.26
CA MET A 165 -7.11 1.33 6.54
C MET A 165 -7.70 2.71 6.78
N ILE A 166 -6.85 3.72 6.91
CA ILE A 166 -7.28 5.12 6.83
C ILE A 166 -6.90 5.72 5.47
N ASN A 167 -7.88 6.28 4.77
CA ASN A 167 -7.69 7.04 3.54
C ASN A 167 -7.25 8.46 3.90
N HIS A 168 -5.94 8.70 3.86
CA HIS A 168 -5.32 9.98 4.24
C HIS A 168 -4.72 10.72 3.02
N SER A 169 -5.31 10.52 1.84
CA SER A 169 -5.03 11.28 0.62
C SER A 169 -5.94 12.51 0.52
N LEU A 170 -5.38 13.72 0.63
CA LEU A 170 -6.14 14.96 0.44
C LEU A 170 -6.35 15.25 -1.05
N ASN A 171 -7.61 15.52 -1.40
CA ASN A 171 -8.03 15.93 -2.72
C ASN A 171 -8.60 17.36 -2.72
N LYS A 172 -8.86 17.89 -3.90
CA LYS A 172 -9.60 19.14 -4.13
C LYS A 172 -10.64 18.93 -5.22
N ASP A 173 -11.79 19.57 -5.05
CA ASP A 173 -12.76 19.74 -6.13
C ASP A 173 -12.32 20.91 -7.01
N LEU A 174 -12.05 20.64 -8.29
CA LEU A 174 -11.67 21.67 -9.25
C LEU A 174 -12.82 22.63 -9.48
N LEU A 175 -12.74 23.81 -8.88
CA LEU A 175 -13.70 24.92 -9.05
C LEU A 175 -15.13 24.59 -8.59
N ASN A 176 -15.32 23.60 -7.70
CA ASN A 176 -16.63 23.08 -7.29
C ASN A 176 -17.44 22.50 -8.47
N THR A 177 -16.77 21.77 -9.37
CA THR A 177 -17.38 21.10 -10.52
C THR A 177 -17.74 19.65 -10.24
N GLY A 178 -17.34 19.10 -9.09
CA GLY A 178 -17.38 17.67 -8.79
C GLY A 178 -16.20 16.88 -9.36
N ILE A 179 -15.25 17.53 -10.04
CA ILE A 179 -14.03 16.90 -10.55
C ILE A 179 -13.00 16.89 -9.42
N ILE A 180 -12.90 15.76 -8.73
CA ILE A 180 -11.96 15.53 -7.64
C ILE A 180 -10.58 15.16 -8.18
N VAL A 181 -9.53 15.82 -7.71
CA VAL A 181 -8.13 15.49 -8.02
C VAL A 181 -7.25 15.61 -6.76
N SER A 182 -6.15 14.86 -6.71
CA SER A 182 -5.14 14.94 -5.64
C SER A 182 -4.61 16.35 -5.42
N ASP A 183 -4.22 16.68 -4.18
CA ASP A 183 -3.66 17.99 -3.85
C ASP A 183 -2.17 17.97 -3.42
N PRO A 184 -1.22 17.89 -4.38
CA PRO A 184 0.22 17.88 -4.09
C PRO A 184 0.72 19.15 -3.40
N VAL A 185 -0.02 20.25 -3.45
CA VAL A 185 0.39 21.54 -2.85
C VAL A 185 0.39 21.46 -1.32
N HIS A 186 -0.54 20.70 -0.74
CA HIS A 186 -0.68 20.53 0.71
C HIS A 186 -0.10 19.22 1.24
N ALA A 187 0.42 18.35 0.37
CA ALA A 187 0.98 17.04 0.74
C ALA A 187 2.04 17.09 1.85
N SER A 188 2.90 18.12 1.89
CA SER A 188 3.89 18.29 2.95
C SER A 188 3.30 18.58 4.34
N THR A 189 2.06 19.05 4.39
CA THR A 189 1.33 19.34 5.63
C THR A 189 0.41 18.19 6.02
N THR A 190 -0.30 17.60 5.06
CA THR A 190 -1.20 16.46 5.32
C THR A 190 -0.41 15.19 5.61
N ASN A 191 0.64 14.90 4.85
CA ASN A 191 1.47 13.72 5.11
C ASN A 191 2.43 13.93 6.30
N GLY A 192 2.36 15.06 7.00
CA GLY A 192 3.15 15.33 8.20
C GLY A 192 2.61 14.58 9.42
N VAL A 193 3.50 14.19 10.34
CA VAL A 193 3.15 13.42 11.55
C VAL A 193 1.89 13.93 12.27
N PRO A 194 1.72 15.25 12.54
CA PRO A 194 0.58 15.72 13.32
C PRO A 194 -0.77 15.44 12.67
N SER A 195 -0.86 15.50 11.34
CA SER A 195 -2.13 15.31 10.61
C SER A 195 -2.49 13.83 10.51
N ILE A 196 -1.51 12.96 10.22
CA ILE A 196 -1.70 11.50 10.22
C ILE A 196 -2.13 11.01 11.61
N ILE A 197 -1.40 11.41 12.66
CA ILE A 197 -1.69 10.97 14.04
C ILE A 197 -3.05 11.50 14.53
N ASP A 198 -3.46 12.71 14.15
CA ASP A 198 -4.81 13.22 14.44
C ASP A 198 -5.90 12.39 13.74
N HIS A 199 -5.72 12.02 12.46
CA HIS A 199 -6.65 11.14 11.75
C HIS A 199 -6.75 9.77 12.43
N VAL A 200 -5.62 9.15 12.76
CA VAL A 200 -5.58 7.86 13.48
C VAL A 200 -6.32 7.96 14.81
N ASN A 201 -6.01 8.95 15.66
CA ASN A 201 -6.59 9.07 16.99
C ASN A 201 -8.12 9.23 16.97
N ARG A 202 -8.68 9.85 15.91
CA ARG A 202 -10.13 9.95 15.72
C ARG A 202 -10.76 8.67 15.18
N CYS A 203 -9.99 7.79 14.54
CA CYS A 203 -10.43 6.48 14.04
C CYS A 203 -10.25 5.32 15.03
N VAL A 204 -9.27 5.40 15.94
CA VAL A 204 -8.96 4.40 16.97
C VAL A 204 -10.22 3.85 17.67
N PRO A 205 -11.22 4.66 18.09
CA PRO A 205 -12.45 4.16 18.72
C PRO A 205 -13.33 3.26 17.84
N LEU A 206 -13.21 3.35 16.51
CA LEU A 206 -14.00 2.56 15.55
C LEU A 206 -13.43 1.13 15.35
N SER A 207 -12.17 0.90 15.72
CA SER A 207 -11.49 -0.40 15.61
C SER A 207 -11.96 -1.47 16.62
N GLY A 208 -12.88 -1.12 17.52
CA GLY A 208 -13.41 -1.97 18.59
C GLY A 208 -12.46 -2.20 19.78
N ALA A 209 -11.15 -2.30 19.54
CA ALA A 209 -10.13 -2.57 20.56
C ALA A 209 -9.11 -1.43 20.75
N ASN A 210 -9.45 -0.21 20.30
CA ASN A 210 -8.56 0.97 20.32
C ASN A 210 -7.19 0.71 19.67
N ARG A 211 -7.18 -0.04 18.58
CA ARG A 211 -6.00 -0.36 17.75
C ARG A 211 -5.70 0.82 16.82
N ALA A 212 -4.44 0.99 16.45
CA ALA A 212 -4.02 1.79 15.30
C ALA A 212 -4.40 1.07 13.98
N PRO A 213 -4.46 1.77 12.83
CA PRO A 213 -4.74 1.12 11.55
C PRO A 213 -3.61 0.17 11.15
N SER A 214 -3.97 -0.89 10.43
CA SER A 214 -3.01 -1.76 9.75
C SER A 214 -2.45 -1.12 8.48
N PHE A 215 -3.13 -0.10 7.94
CA PHE A 215 -2.71 0.61 6.73
C PHE A 215 -3.06 2.11 6.77
N ILE A 216 -2.18 2.94 6.21
CA ILE A 216 -2.44 4.35 5.93
C ILE A 216 -2.28 4.50 4.43
N LEU A 217 -3.30 5.03 3.73
CA LEU A 217 -3.20 5.41 2.32
C LEU A 217 -2.84 6.90 2.21
N LEU A 218 -1.87 7.26 1.37
CA LEU A 218 -1.42 8.64 1.12
C LEU A 218 -1.21 8.84 -0.39
N ASP A 219 -1.29 10.10 -0.82
CA ASP A 219 -0.75 10.53 -2.11
C ASP A 219 0.64 11.15 -1.88
N PHE A 220 1.55 11.01 -2.84
CA PHE A 220 2.89 11.63 -2.80
C PHE A 220 3.72 11.29 -1.54
N VAL A 221 3.81 10.02 -1.15
CA VAL A 221 4.55 9.53 0.04
C VAL A 221 5.99 9.99 0.21
N ASN A 222 6.65 10.42 -0.86
CA ASN A 222 7.98 11.02 -0.81
C ASN A 222 7.98 12.49 -0.35
N ILE A 223 6.83 13.01 0.07
CA ILE A 223 6.58 14.36 0.59
C ILE A 223 5.89 14.22 1.95
N GLY A 224 6.40 14.93 2.96
CA GLY A 224 5.97 14.82 4.35
C GLY A 224 6.69 13.70 5.11
N ASP A 225 6.09 13.28 6.22
CA ASP A 225 6.72 12.46 7.27
C ASP A 225 5.98 11.13 7.51
N GLY A 226 5.32 10.59 6.48
CA GLY A 226 4.46 9.41 6.60
C GLY A 226 5.15 8.19 7.22
N PHE A 227 6.43 7.99 6.91
CA PHE A 227 7.27 6.95 7.53
C PHE A 227 7.49 7.19 9.03
N GLU A 228 7.81 8.43 9.45
CA GLU A 228 7.97 8.75 10.88
C GLU A 228 6.62 8.65 11.63
N ALA A 229 5.49 8.92 10.96
CA ALA A 229 4.17 8.70 11.53
C ALA A 229 3.89 7.20 11.75
N ALA A 230 4.20 6.35 10.76
CA ALA A 230 4.11 4.90 10.89
C ALA A 230 5.01 4.39 12.03
N ASP A 231 6.27 4.80 12.10
CA ASP A 231 7.20 4.40 13.16
C ASP A 231 6.67 4.72 14.57
N LYS A 232 6.02 5.88 14.76
CA LYS A 232 5.40 6.25 16.05
C LYS A 232 4.20 5.36 16.40
N LEU A 233 3.33 5.08 15.43
CA LEU A 233 2.20 4.16 15.61
C LEU A 233 2.70 2.75 15.91
N ASN A 234 3.87 2.41 15.39
CA ASN A 234 4.54 1.15 15.57
C ASN A 234 5.31 1.02 16.90
N GLY A 235 5.43 2.10 17.69
CA GLY A 235 6.25 2.13 18.90
C GLY A 235 7.77 2.10 18.64
N ILE A 236 8.20 2.33 17.40
CA ILE A 236 9.61 2.34 17.00
C ILE A 236 10.25 3.66 17.49
N ALA A 237 11.32 3.54 18.27
CA ALA A 237 12.03 4.70 18.79
C ALA A 237 12.92 5.32 17.69
N VAL A 238 12.51 6.47 17.15
CA VAL A 238 13.34 7.26 16.23
C VAL A 238 14.60 7.74 16.97
N ALA A 239 15.77 7.26 16.54
CA ALA A 239 17.04 7.67 17.11
C ALA A 239 17.31 9.15 16.80
N ARG A 240 17.43 9.98 17.84
CA ARG A 240 17.82 11.39 17.72
C ARG A 240 19.34 11.53 17.73
N ASN A 241 19.89 12.23 16.74
CA ASN A 241 21.29 12.65 16.78
C ASN A 241 21.45 13.89 17.67
N GLU A 242 22.67 14.10 18.20
CA GLU A 242 22.98 15.05 19.27
C GLU A 242 22.74 16.54 18.94
N THR A 243 22.45 16.89 17.68
CA THR A 243 22.16 18.26 17.24
C THR A 243 20.70 18.69 17.44
N GLY A 244 19.82 17.80 17.91
CA GLY A 244 18.39 18.10 18.08
C GLY A 244 17.61 18.25 16.77
N GLN A 245 18.26 18.07 15.63
CA GLN A 245 17.60 17.80 14.35
C GLN A 245 17.12 16.34 14.36
N HIS A 246 16.03 16.05 13.66
CA HIS A 246 15.66 14.67 13.35
C HIS A 246 16.87 14.03 12.68
N GLY A 247 17.32 12.89 13.20
CA GLY A 247 18.33 12.09 12.51
C GLY A 247 17.72 11.74 11.15
N ALA A 248 18.25 12.32 10.07
CA ALA A 248 17.71 12.05 8.75
C ALA A 248 17.74 10.53 8.55
N HIS A 249 16.57 9.94 8.28
CA HIS A 249 16.51 8.57 7.77
C HIS A 249 17.51 8.51 6.61
N PRO A 250 18.55 7.65 6.67
CA PRO A 250 19.75 7.82 5.89
C PRO A 250 19.42 7.90 4.40
N GLN A 251 19.42 9.13 3.88
CA GLN A 251 19.04 9.39 2.50
C GLN A 251 20.10 8.70 1.62
N PRO A 252 19.74 7.86 0.64
CA PRO A 252 20.70 6.93 -0.02
C PRO A 252 21.81 7.58 -0.88
N HIS A 253 22.03 8.89 -0.77
CA HIS A 253 22.78 9.70 -1.72
C HIS A 253 24.31 9.53 -1.69
N GLU A 254 24.92 9.09 -0.59
CA GLU A 254 26.39 9.20 -0.44
C GLU A 254 27.21 8.15 -1.22
N ASN A 255 26.73 6.92 -1.40
CA ASN A 255 27.54 5.85 -2.01
C ASN A 255 27.32 5.61 -3.52
N ALA A 256 26.40 6.34 -4.16
CA ALA A 256 26.08 6.18 -5.59
C ALA A 256 27.05 6.88 -6.57
N ALA A 257 28.25 7.27 -6.13
CA ALA A 257 29.19 8.08 -6.93
C ALA A 257 29.75 7.33 -8.16
N HIS A 258 29.97 6.02 -8.07
CA HIS A 258 30.67 5.25 -9.12
C HIS A 258 29.80 4.78 -10.30
N ALA A 259 28.46 4.77 -10.19
CA ALA A 259 27.58 4.41 -11.30
C ALA A 259 27.32 5.56 -12.31
N ARG A 260 27.80 6.78 -12.02
CA ARG A 260 27.45 8.03 -12.74
C ARG A 260 28.02 8.18 -14.16
N ALA A 261 28.80 7.22 -14.66
CA ALA A 261 29.59 7.39 -15.88
C ALA A 261 28.88 7.01 -17.20
N SER A 262 27.85 6.14 -17.19
CA SER A 262 27.42 5.44 -18.42
C SER A 262 26.05 5.83 -19.03
N LEU A 263 25.25 6.71 -18.40
CA LEU A 263 23.90 7.06 -18.88
C LEU A 263 23.69 8.58 -19.10
N ARG A 264 24.63 9.24 -19.80
CA ARG A 264 24.55 10.70 -20.07
C ARG A 264 23.95 11.12 -21.42
N SER A 265 23.42 10.20 -22.25
CA SER A 265 23.13 10.51 -23.67
C SER A 265 21.67 10.68 -24.10
N THR A 266 20.67 10.38 -23.26
CA THR A 266 19.25 10.55 -23.64
C THR A 266 18.46 11.24 -22.53
N GLY A 267 18.15 12.52 -22.72
CA GLY A 267 17.37 13.29 -21.77
C GLY A 267 15.88 13.02 -21.91
N ILE A 268 15.27 12.46 -20.86
CA ILE A 268 13.89 12.63 -20.40
C ILE A 268 13.94 12.46 -18.88
N LEU A 269 13.16 13.24 -18.14
CA LEU A 269 13.28 13.40 -16.69
C LEU A 269 12.61 12.25 -15.91
N ALA A 270 13.17 11.04 -16.01
CA ALA A 270 12.67 9.87 -15.29
C ALA A 270 13.11 9.90 -13.81
N LEU A 271 12.19 10.26 -12.91
CA LEU A 271 12.41 10.24 -11.46
C LEU A 271 12.45 8.78 -10.97
N HIS A 272 13.66 8.22 -10.83
CA HIS A 272 13.88 6.88 -10.32
C HIS A 272 13.90 6.88 -8.78
N ALA A 273 13.18 5.96 -8.15
CA ALA A 273 13.34 5.65 -6.72
C ALA A 273 13.11 4.16 -6.46
N PHE A 274 14.20 3.38 -6.46
CA PHE A 274 14.30 2.16 -5.66
C PHE A 274 15.01 2.53 -4.36
N LEU A 275 14.49 2.13 -3.19
CA LEU A 275 15.25 1.39 -2.16
C LEU A 275 14.38 0.98 -0.95
N LEU A 276 14.89 0.02 -0.18
CA LEU A 276 14.33 -0.54 1.05
C LEU A 276 14.81 0.18 2.33
N THR A 277 14.07 0.05 3.43
CA THR A 277 14.66 -0.11 4.78
C THR A 277 13.70 -0.73 5.80
N THR A 278 14.05 -1.88 6.36
CA THR A 278 13.21 -2.71 7.26
C THR A 278 13.01 -2.11 8.66
N VAL A 279 11.76 -1.92 9.10
CA VAL A 279 11.42 -1.93 10.54
C VAL A 279 10.02 -2.51 10.78
N THR A 280 9.96 -3.57 11.58
CA THR A 280 8.77 -4.42 11.81
C THR A 280 7.81 -3.87 12.86
N LEU A 281 6.50 -4.05 12.63
CA LEU A 281 5.46 -4.02 13.65
C LEU A 281 4.57 -5.26 13.53
N THR A 282 4.52 -6.04 14.59
CA THR A 282 3.64 -7.20 14.76
C THR A 282 2.18 -6.88 14.45
N ILE A 283 1.66 -7.50 13.38
CA ILE A 283 0.37 -8.17 13.51
C ILE A 283 0.54 -9.29 14.56
N ASN A 284 -0.55 -9.57 15.27
CA ASN A 284 -0.59 -10.21 16.59
C ASN A 284 -0.03 -11.64 16.63
#